data_AF-A0A2V7Y755-F1
#
_entry.id   AF-A0A2V7Y755-F1
#
_cell.length_a   1.000
_cell.length_b   1.000
_cell.length_c   1.000
_cell.angle_alpha   90.00
_cell.angle_beta   90.00
_cell.angle_gamma   90.00
#
_symmetry.space_group_name_H-M   'P 1'
#
loop_
_entity.id
_entity.type
_entity.pdbx_description
1 polymer ?
#
loop_
_entity_poly.entity_id
_entity_poly.type
_entity_poly.pdbx_seq_one_letter_code
_entity_poly.pdbx_strand_id
1 'polypeptide(L)'
;MTAFSAPTRRVRWALTRRALDGLLRALDPDEHRAADRYERLRHGLIVFFLGHGVVDAEARADETLDRVSRRIDEGTPIRDLGRFAYGVARLVCSESLRRDRRQRAAVRALPAPLPSPAEDSAEVPQECIRRCMAVLSPDDRALIVC
;
A
#
# COMPACT_ATOMS: atom_id res chain seq x y z
N MET A 1 0.72 38.02 7.33
CA MET A 1 1.71 37.07 7.87
C MET A 1 0.99 35.79 8.28
N THR A 2 0.86 34.82 7.37
CA THR A 2 0.25 33.51 7.66
C THR A 2 1.36 32.48 7.79
N ALA A 3 1.62 32.04 9.02
CA ALA A 3 2.58 30.99 9.29
C ALA A 3 2.01 29.65 8.80
N PHE A 4 2.60 29.11 7.73
CA PHE A 4 2.33 27.75 7.27
C PHE A 4 2.97 26.79 8.29
N SER A 5 2.14 26.22 9.18
CA SER A 5 2.62 25.21 10.14
C SER A 5 2.96 23.94 9.36
N ALA A 6 4.25 23.63 9.25
CA ALA A 6 4.72 22.40 8.63
C ALA A 6 4.20 21.19 9.44
N PRO A 7 3.63 20.16 8.78
CA PRO A 7 3.13 18.99 9.49
C PRO A 7 4.30 18.30 10.21
N THR A 8 4.20 18.16 11.53
CA THR A 8 5.16 17.42 12.33
C THR A 8 5.22 15.99 11.81
N ARG A 9 6.37 15.62 11.23
CA ARG A 9 6.64 14.27 10.73
C ARG A 9 6.66 13.35 11.95
N ARG A 10 5.51 12.72 12.24
CA ARG A 10 5.40 11.69 13.27
C ARG A 10 6.50 10.67 13.00
N VAL A 11 7.42 10.50 13.94
CA VAL A 11 8.47 9.48 13.84
C VAL A 11 7.76 8.15 13.74
N ARG A 12 7.80 7.55 12.54
CA ARG A 12 7.27 6.20 12.32
C ARG A 12 8.16 5.29 13.17
N TRP A 13 7.57 4.70 14.19
CA TRP A 13 8.28 3.77 15.07
C TRP A 13 8.87 2.66 14.19
N ALA A 14 10.19 2.45 14.31
CA ALA A 14 10.90 1.41 13.58
C ALA A 14 10.99 0.17 14.46
N LEU A 15 10.74 -1.00 13.87
CA LEU A 15 10.86 -2.29 14.55
C LEU A 15 12.28 -2.46 15.08
N THR A 16 12.42 -2.52 16.41
CA THR A 16 13.69 -2.82 17.05
C THR A 16 13.87 -4.33 17.15
N ARG A 17 15.13 -4.80 17.16
CA ARG A 17 15.43 -6.24 17.33
C ARG A 17 14.80 -6.81 18.60
N ARG A 18 14.88 -6.06 19.70
CA ARG A 18 14.24 -6.41 20.98
C ARG A 18 12.73 -6.62 20.84
N ALA A 19 12.02 -5.73 20.14
CA ALA A 19 10.58 -5.83 19.96
C ALA A 19 10.20 -7.01 19.07
N LEU A 20 10.99 -7.27 18.01
CA LEU A 20 10.82 -8.45 17.16
C LEU A 20 11.06 -9.74 17.95
N ASP A 21 12.13 -9.83 18.73
CA ASP A 21 12.41 -11.00 19.57
C ASP A 21 11.28 -11.24 20.59
N GLY A 22 10.68 -10.16 21.12
CA GLY A 22 9.51 -10.23 21.99
C GLY A 22 8.29 -10.81 21.27
N LEU A 23 8.02 -10.36 20.05
CA LEU A 23 6.95 -10.90 19.21
C LEU A 23 7.17 -12.38 18.90
N LEU A 24 8.38 -12.77 18.48
CA LEU A 24 8.71 -14.16 18.14
C LEU A 24 8.53 -15.09 19.34
N ARG A 25 9.04 -14.70 20.53
CA ARG A 25 8.82 -15.47 21.77
C ARG A 25 7.35 -15.58 22.16
N ALA A 26 6.54 -14.57 21.86
CA ALA A 26 5.10 -14.61 22.10
C ALA A 26 4.35 -15.53 21.13
N LEU A 27 4.93 -15.83 19.96
CA LEU A 27 4.37 -16.76 18.98
C LEU A 27 4.71 -18.22 19.31
N ASP A 28 5.98 -18.49 19.63
CA ASP A 28 6.48 -19.79 20.07
C ASP A 28 7.82 -19.61 20.83
N PRO A 29 8.10 -20.39 21.88
CA PRO A 29 9.42 -20.41 22.51
C PRO A 29 10.52 -21.00 21.62
N ASP A 30 10.16 -21.91 20.69
CA ASP A 30 11.10 -22.49 19.73
C ASP A 30 11.29 -21.54 18.52
N GLU A 31 12.54 -21.22 18.19
CA GLU A 31 12.86 -20.21 17.18
C GLU A 31 12.34 -20.56 15.78
N HIS A 32 12.46 -21.82 15.37
CA HIS A 32 12.00 -22.27 14.06
C HIS A 32 10.48 -22.23 13.97
N ARG A 33 9.78 -22.71 15.00
CA ARG A 33 8.32 -22.62 15.07
C ARG A 33 7.82 -21.18 15.18
N ALA A 34 8.56 -20.31 15.87
CA ALA A 34 8.23 -18.89 15.97
C ALA A 34 8.30 -18.21 14.61
N ALA A 35 9.35 -18.48 13.82
CA ALA A 35 9.49 -17.98 12.47
C ALA A 35 8.35 -18.46 11.56
N ASP A 36 8.02 -19.75 11.60
CA ASP A 36 6.90 -20.31 10.83
C ASP A 36 5.56 -19.67 11.19
N ARG A 37 5.30 -19.48 12.49
CA ARG A 37 4.07 -18.83 12.96
C ARG A 37 4.02 -17.36 12.61
N TYR A 38 5.15 -16.68 12.65
CA TYR A 38 5.28 -15.28 12.22
C TYR A 38 4.90 -15.14 10.76
N GLU A 39 5.46 -15.97 9.87
CA GLU A 39 5.16 -15.91 8.44
C GLU A 39 3.70 -16.30 8.14
N ARG A 40 3.16 -17.29 8.84
CA ARG A 40 1.72 -17.63 8.72
C ARG A 40 0.82 -16.47 9.14
N LEU A 41 1.15 -15.78 10.24
CA LEU A 41 0.41 -14.62 10.70
C LEU A 41 0.53 -13.47 9.69
N ARG A 42 1.75 -13.16 9.23
CA ARG A 42 2.02 -12.13 8.21
C ARG A 42 1.23 -12.40 6.94
N HIS A 43 1.28 -13.62 6.42
CA HIS A 43 0.54 -14.00 5.22
C HIS A 43 -0.98 -13.88 5.42
N GLY A 44 -1.52 -14.31 6.56
CA GLY A 44 -2.93 -14.14 6.90
C GLY A 44 -3.37 -12.67 6.95
N LEU A 45 -2.51 -11.79 7.48
CA LEU A 45 -2.74 -10.34 7.47
C LEU A 45 -2.73 -9.76 6.05
N ILE A 46 -1.81 -10.19 5.19
CA ILE A 46 -1.77 -9.78 3.78
C ILE A 46 -3.07 -10.15 3.07
N VAL A 47 -3.50 -11.41 3.20
CA VAL A 47 -4.77 -11.91 2.63
C VAL A 47 -5.96 -11.10 3.17
N PHE A 48 -5.96 -10.79 4.47
CA PHE A 48 -6.97 -9.92 5.07
C PHE A 48 -7.01 -8.54 4.40
N PHE A 49 -5.89 -7.85 4.23
CA PHE A 49 -5.86 -6.52 3.61
C PHE A 49 -6.26 -6.54 2.13
N LEU A 50 -5.80 -7.54 1.38
CA LEU A 50 -6.21 -7.75 -0.01
C LEU A 50 -7.73 -7.91 -0.12
N GLY A 51 -8.33 -8.75 0.74
CA GLY A 51 -9.78 -8.97 0.78
C GLY A 51 -10.61 -7.73 1.15
N HIS A 52 -9.98 -6.70 1.74
CA HIS A 52 -10.63 -5.43 2.07
C HIS A 52 -10.33 -4.31 1.05
N GLY A 53 -9.63 -4.63 -0.04
CA GLY A 53 -9.30 -3.66 -1.09
C GLY A 53 -8.34 -2.56 -0.64
N VAL A 54 -7.49 -2.83 0.35
CA VAL A 54 -6.48 -1.89 0.84
C VAL A 54 -5.28 -1.89 -0.12
N VAL A 55 -4.84 -0.69 -0.51
CA VAL A 55 -3.62 -0.53 -1.31
C VAL A 55 -2.38 -0.86 -0.47
N ASP A 56 -1.43 -1.57 -1.08
CA ASP A 56 -0.15 -1.95 -0.45
C ASP A 56 -0.33 -2.86 0.77
N ALA A 57 -1.01 -4.00 0.57
CA ALA A 57 -1.38 -4.94 1.62
C ALA A 57 -0.19 -5.47 2.44
N GLU A 58 0.96 -5.69 1.79
CA GLU A 58 2.20 -6.14 2.45
C GLU A 58 2.69 -5.10 3.47
N ALA A 59 2.82 -3.83 3.05
CA ALA A 59 3.24 -2.78 3.97
C ALA A 59 2.26 -2.58 5.13
N ARG A 60 0.96 -2.86 4.94
CA ARG A 60 -0.05 -2.79 6.02
C ARG A 60 0.00 -3.98 6.97
N ALA A 61 0.35 -5.16 6.47
CA ALA A 61 0.67 -6.31 7.31
C ALA A 61 1.90 -6.02 8.17
N ASP A 62 2.97 -5.50 7.57
CA ASP A 62 4.20 -5.14 8.29
C ASP A 62 3.94 -4.04 9.32
N GLU A 63 3.19 -2.99 8.97
CA GLU A 63 2.78 -1.95 9.93
C GLU A 63 1.93 -2.51 11.08
N THR A 64 1.10 -3.51 10.82
CA THR A 64 0.33 -4.18 11.87
C THR A 64 1.25 -4.91 12.83
N LEU A 65 2.21 -5.68 12.32
CA LEU A 65 3.19 -6.41 13.12
C LEU A 65 4.11 -5.47 13.90
N ASP A 66 4.48 -4.32 13.34
CA ASP A 66 5.20 -3.25 14.03
C ASP A 66 4.40 -2.75 15.25
N ARG A 67 3.12 -2.41 15.04
CA ARG A 67 2.24 -1.93 16.10
C ARG A 67 2.02 -2.99 17.19
N VAL A 68 1.91 -4.25 16.82
CA VAL A 68 1.79 -5.36 17.78
C VAL A 68 3.09 -5.55 18.57
N SER A 69 4.24 -5.58 17.89
CA SER A 69 5.55 -5.72 18.52
C SER A 69 5.81 -4.61 19.53
N ARG A 70 5.46 -3.37 19.18
CA ARG A 70 5.53 -2.24 20.10
C ARG A 70 4.67 -2.44 21.35
N ARG A 71 3.43 -2.95 21.21
CA ARG A 71 2.55 -3.20 22.37
C ARG A 71 3.08 -4.28 23.29
N ILE A 72 3.73 -5.30 22.73
CA ILE A 72 4.43 -6.33 23.50
C ILE A 72 5.62 -5.72 24.26
N ASP A 73 6.44 -4.91 23.60
CA ASP A 73 7.59 -4.25 24.22
C ASP A 73 7.18 -3.26 25.33
N GLU A 74 6.03 -2.59 25.18
CA GLU A 74 5.40 -1.75 26.21
C GLU A 74 4.80 -2.56 27.38
N GLY A 75 4.81 -3.90 27.32
CA GLY A 75 4.31 -4.77 28.40
C GLY A 75 2.79 -4.96 28.41
N THR A 76 2.11 -4.72 27.28
CA THR A 76 0.66 -4.92 27.18
C THR A 76 0.33 -6.41 27.34
N PRO A 77 -0.54 -6.81 28.28
CA PRO A 77 -0.92 -8.21 28.44
C PRO A 77 -1.80 -8.66 27.25
N ILE A 78 -1.27 -9.56 26.43
CA ILE A 78 -1.95 -10.11 25.25
C ILE A 78 -2.23 -11.59 25.50
N ARG A 79 -3.52 -11.96 25.59
CA ARG A 79 -3.95 -13.35 25.79
C ARG A 79 -3.90 -14.19 24.52
N ASP A 80 -4.36 -13.62 23.40
CA ASP A 80 -4.39 -14.25 22.09
C ASP A 80 -3.77 -13.28 21.09
N LEU A 81 -2.55 -13.62 20.66
CA LEU A 81 -1.76 -12.78 19.79
C LEU A 81 -2.37 -12.66 18.40
N GLY A 82 -2.94 -13.74 17.86
CA GLY A 82 -3.60 -13.73 16.56
C GLY A 82 -4.82 -12.81 16.56
N ARG A 83 -5.71 -12.98 17.55
CA ARG A 83 -6.89 -12.13 17.71
C ARG A 83 -6.52 -10.66 17.93
N PHE A 84 -5.48 -10.41 18.73
CA PHE A 84 -4.97 -9.05 18.95
C PHE A 84 -4.43 -8.44 17.65
N ALA A 85 -3.62 -9.20 16.89
CA ALA A 85 -3.08 -8.76 15.61
C ALA A 85 -4.18 -8.41 14.60
N TYR A 86 -5.22 -9.24 14.45
CA TYR A 86 -6.36 -8.90 13.58
C TYR A 86 -7.19 -7.71 14.10
N GLY A 87 -7.24 -7.49 15.42
CA GLY A 87 -7.81 -6.28 16.00
C GLY A 87 -7.05 -5.02 15.55
N VAL A 88 -5.71 -5.07 15.61
CA VAL A 88 -4.84 -4.00 15.10
C VAL A 88 -4.99 -3.87 13.58
N ALA A 89 -5.06 -4.97 12.83
CA ALA A 89 -5.23 -4.98 11.38
C ALA A 89 -6.51 -4.25 10.94
N ARG A 90 -7.61 -4.43 11.67
CA ARG A 90 -8.88 -3.70 11.43
C ARG A 90 -8.71 -2.19 11.61
N LEU A 91 -7.93 -1.76 12.60
CA LEU A 91 -7.61 -0.35 12.81
C LEU A 91 -6.78 0.20 11.64
N VAL A 92 -5.70 -0.49 11.26
CA VAL A 92 -4.84 -0.11 10.12
C VAL A 92 -5.63 -0.09 8.81
N CYS A 93 -6.54 -1.04 8.61
CA CYS A 93 -7.42 -1.11 7.44
C CYS A 93 -8.33 0.13 7.37
N SER A 94 -9.00 0.46 8.46
CA SER A 94 -9.85 1.66 8.55
C SER A 94 -9.04 2.94 8.30
N GLU A 95 -7.84 3.06 8.86
CA GLU A 95 -6.96 4.21 8.62
C GLU A 95 -6.55 4.32 7.14
N SER A 96 -6.20 3.19 6.51
CA SER A 96 -5.80 3.13 5.10
C SER A 96 -6.94 3.51 4.17
N LEU A 97 -8.11 2.90 4.33
CA LEU A 97 -9.29 3.22 3.53
C LEU A 97 -9.72 4.68 3.68
N ARG A 98 -9.60 5.25 4.89
CA ARG A 98 -9.86 6.69 5.13
C ARG A 98 -8.85 7.57 4.41
N ARG A 99 -7.56 7.21 4.42
CA ARG A 99 -6.50 7.92 3.70
C ARG A 99 -6.76 7.87 2.20
N ASP A 100 -7.08 6.70 1.65
CA ASP A 100 -7.34 6.51 0.21
C ASP A 100 -8.56 7.32 -0.24
N ARG A 101 -9.64 7.32 0.54
CA ARG A 101 -10.82 8.16 0.27
C ARG A 101 -10.48 9.65 0.26
N ARG A 102 -9.68 10.12 1.22
CA ARG A 102 -9.23 11.52 1.28
C ARG A 102 -8.35 11.89 0.10
N GLN A 103 -7.40 11.02 -0.28
CA GLN A 103 -6.53 11.25 -1.43
C GLN A 103 -7.33 11.30 -2.73
N ARG A 104 -8.28 10.37 -2.94
CA ARG A 104 -9.18 10.38 -4.10
C ARG A 104 -10.05 11.64 -4.13
N ALA A 105 -10.56 12.09 -2.99
CA ALA A 105 -11.32 13.33 -2.90
C ALA A 105 -10.47 14.56 -3.24
N ALA A 106 -9.21 14.61 -2.76
CA ALA A 106 -8.28 15.69 -3.07
C ALA A 106 -7.94 15.75 -4.57
N VAL A 107 -7.69 14.60 -5.21
CA VAL A 107 -7.46 14.52 -6.66
C VAL A 107 -8.69 14.99 -7.45
N ARG A 108 -9.90 14.61 -7.04
CA ARG A 108 -11.15 15.07 -7.68
C ARG A 108 -11.40 16.57 -7.50
N ALA A 109 -10.89 17.16 -6.43
CA ALA A 109 -11.01 18.59 -6.16
C ALA A 109 -9.96 19.43 -6.91
N LEU A 110 -9.00 18.80 -7.61
CA LEU A 110 -8.08 19.55 -8.46
C LEU A 110 -8.87 20.22 -9.59
N PRO A 111 -8.59 21.50 -9.89
CA PRO A 111 -9.20 22.16 -11.03
C PRO A 111 -8.91 21.37 -12.30
N ALA A 112 -9.91 21.31 -13.19
CA ALA A 112 -9.73 20.69 -14.49
C ALA A 112 -8.49 21.30 -15.17
N PRO A 113 -7.68 20.49 -15.88
CA PRO A 113 -6.58 21.02 -16.67
C PRO A 113 -7.11 22.17 -17.51
N LEU A 114 -6.40 23.31 -17.47
CA LEU A 114 -6.65 24.36 -18.45
C LEU A 114 -6.60 23.71 -19.83
N PRO A 115 -7.53 24.02 -20.75
CA PRO A 115 -7.35 23.60 -22.13
C PRO A 115 -5.96 24.05 -22.53
N SER A 116 -5.12 23.08 -22.90
CA SER A 116 -3.82 23.41 -23.46
C SER A 116 -4.10 24.42 -24.57
N PRO A 117 -3.38 25.56 -24.64
CA PRO A 117 -3.39 26.30 -25.90
C PRO A 117 -3.06 25.26 -26.95
N ALA A 118 -3.82 25.24 -28.05
CA ALA A 118 -3.54 24.36 -29.16
C ALA A 118 -2.09 24.67 -29.57
N GLU A 119 -1.15 23.92 -29.02
CA GLU A 119 0.16 23.81 -29.60
C GLU A 119 -0.19 23.25 -30.97
N ASP A 120 0.25 23.95 -32.01
CA ASP A 120 0.44 23.37 -33.34
C ASP A 120 1.44 22.22 -33.19
N SER A 121 1.06 21.18 -32.43
CA SER A 121 1.57 19.83 -32.60
C SER A 121 1.26 19.59 -34.05
N ALA A 122 2.30 19.51 -34.88
CA ALA A 122 2.14 19.06 -36.24
C ALA A 122 1.41 17.72 -36.13
N GLU A 123 0.08 17.75 -36.28
CA GLU A 123 -0.73 16.57 -36.44
C GLU A 123 -0.10 15.90 -37.63
N VAL A 124 0.70 14.86 -37.39
CA VAL A 124 1.06 13.93 -38.45
C VAL A 124 -0.30 13.53 -39.00
N PRO A 125 -0.67 13.94 -40.23
CA PRO A 125 -2.04 13.79 -40.68
C PRO A 125 -2.39 12.32 -40.48
N GLN A 126 -3.54 12.02 -39.89
CA GLN A 126 -3.92 10.63 -39.61
C GLN A 126 -3.71 9.71 -40.83
N GLU A 127 -3.77 10.29 -42.03
CA GLU A 127 -3.40 9.72 -43.31
C GLU A 127 -1.97 9.13 -43.39
N CYS A 128 -0.95 9.84 -42.90
CA CYS A 128 0.44 9.35 -42.87
C CYS A 128 0.56 8.11 -41.98
N ILE A 129 -0.09 8.13 -40.82
CA ILE A 129 -0.12 6.97 -39.90
C ILE A 129 -0.86 5.79 -40.55
N ARG A 130 -2.03 6.04 -41.16
CA ARG A 130 -2.79 5.02 -41.89
C ARG A 130 -1.99 4.39 -43.01
N ARG A 131 -1.23 5.20 -43.76
CA ARG A 131 -0.36 4.72 -44.83
C ARG A 131 0.76 3.83 -44.30
N CYS A 132 1.44 4.24 -43.22
CA CYS A 132 2.49 3.41 -42.60
C CYS A 132 1.93 2.09 -42.04
N MET A 133 0.74 2.12 -41.44
CA MET A 133 0.05 0.93 -40.94
C MET A 133 -0.37 -0.03 -42.07
N ALA A 134 -0.65 0.48 -43.27
CA ALA A 134 -0.98 -0.35 -44.43
C ALA A 134 0.22 -1.14 -44.98
N VAL A 135 1.46 -0.68 -44.72
CA VAL A 135 2.70 -1.36 -45.14
C VAL A 135 3.05 -2.54 -44.22
N LEU A 136 2.51 -2.58 -43.00
CA LEU A 136 2.76 -3.67 -42.07
C LEU A 136 2.08 -4.97 -42.52
N SER A 137 2.74 -6.10 -42.25
CA SER A 137 2.14 -7.41 -42.46
C SER A 137 0.88 -7.58 -41.58
N PRO A 138 -0.04 -8.48 -41.95
CA PRO A 138 -1.23 -8.74 -41.13
C PRO A 138 -0.89 -9.13 -39.69
N ASP A 139 0.19 -9.89 -39.50
CA ASP A 139 0.63 -10.39 -38.19
C ASP A 139 1.17 -9.25 -37.31
N ASP A 140 1.97 -8.33 -37.86
CA ASP A 140 2.48 -7.18 -37.12
C ASP A 140 1.37 -6.21 -36.69
N ARG A 141 0.31 -6.12 -37.50
CA ARG A 141 -0.84 -5.25 -37.24
C ARG A 141 -1.73 -5.78 -36.12
N ALA A 142 -1.88 -7.10 -36.04
CA ALA A 142 -2.65 -7.76 -34.99
C ALA A 142 -2.05 -7.52 -33.59
N LEU A 143 -0.74 -7.32 -33.49
CA LEU A 143 -0.06 -7.03 -32.22
C LEU A 143 -0.34 -5.63 -31.65
N ILE A 144 -0.78 -4.68 -32.48
CA ILE A 144 -0.96 -3.26 -32.10
C ILE A 144 -2.39 -2.96 -31.63
N VAL A 145 -3.38 -3.76 -32.04
CA VAL A 145 -4.82 -3.49 -31.83
C VAL A 145 -5.37 -4.21 -30.58
N CYS A 146 -4.50 -4.56 -29.62
CA CYS A 146 -4.91 -5.18 -28.35
C CYS A 146 -5.85 -4.30 -27.51
#